data_AF-Q65MH4-F1
#
_entry.id   AF-Q65MH4-F1
#
_cell.length_a   1.000
_cell.length_b   1.000
_cell.length_c   1.000
_cell.angle_alpha   90.00
_cell.angle_beta   90.00
_cell.angle_gamma   90.00
#
_symmetry.space_group_name_H-M   'P 1'
#
loop_
_entity.id
_entity.type
_entity.pdbx_description
1 polymer ?
#
loop_
_entity_poly.entity_id
_entity_poly.type
_entity_poly.pdbx_seq_one_letter_code
_entity_poly.pdbx_strand_id
1 'polypeptide(L)'
;MKDFKSDIIHCLEQKEWNKAMKRLKEWEAQGSHNEPDFYFLQASLSVYLGHDYNAWLWLWRGLDLFPENRSLNLLMGKVCLRTGREKESAAYLQKGDGAETASWPKLDLPVDEKTEPPAGQIRILQGTMEIANQMNTLAKGLSQHGALAHTLNYYPYYLNYAADYTWSLLKERNTPAMNAKLRRLANDLLPSYDLFHFHFGTSFTLDMSDYPILKQAEKPMVMHHWGSDVRLYSTLAKTNPYAVVKTKNEARIRYHLKRISQYVQHCIVADMELYEYVKDYYEHVHMIPTMIQLDRYTPDYRSNEKPLIVHAPTSPGIKGTRHILKAVESLKEKYDFHFHLVQGVSHEQAKKIYQKADLIIDQLHIGSYGLFAVESMAMGKPVICWISDFMKDHYPSELPLIRANPANITEVIENVLKNRDMLPEIGQKGRKYAEVHHDMVKNSKKTLAVYQSLLSE
;
A
#
# COMPACT_ATOMS: atom_id res chain seq x y z
N MET A 1 -26.46 -21.02 -15.09
CA MET A 1 -25.20 -20.32 -14.80
C MET A 1 -25.49 -18.83 -14.79
N LYS A 2 -24.88 -18.04 -13.90
CA LYS A 2 -24.97 -16.58 -13.99
C LYS A 2 -24.27 -16.15 -15.27
N ASP A 3 -24.96 -15.39 -16.13
CA ASP A 3 -24.34 -14.78 -17.31
C ASP A 3 -23.60 -13.51 -16.88
N PHE A 4 -22.37 -13.69 -16.37
CA PHE A 4 -21.55 -12.57 -15.92
C PHE A 4 -21.25 -11.59 -17.05
N LYS A 5 -21.00 -12.09 -18.25
CA LYS A 5 -20.63 -11.27 -19.41
C LYS A 5 -21.73 -10.26 -19.71
N SER A 6 -22.96 -10.72 -19.95
CA SER A 6 -24.07 -9.83 -20.30
C SER A 6 -24.40 -8.85 -19.16
N ASP A 7 -24.39 -9.33 -17.91
CA ASP A 7 -24.61 -8.48 -16.72
C ASP A 7 -23.57 -7.35 -16.62
N ILE A 8 -22.29 -7.66 -16.85
CA ILE A 8 -21.20 -6.68 -16.76
C ILE A 8 -21.28 -5.68 -17.91
N ILE A 9 -21.53 -6.15 -19.13
CA ILE A 9 -21.72 -5.27 -20.30
C ILE A 9 -22.85 -4.29 -20.03
N HIS A 10 -24.00 -4.79 -19.57
CA HIS A 10 -25.13 -3.94 -19.21
C HIS A 10 -24.76 -2.90 -18.14
N CYS A 11 -24.06 -3.31 -17.08
CA CYS A 11 -23.60 -2.36 -16.05
C CYS A 11 -22.67 -1.28 -16.65
N LEU A 12 -21.77 -1.64 -17.57
CA LEU A 12 -20.85 -0.69 -18.19
C LEU A 12 -21.57 0.30 -19.10
N GLU A 13 -22.53 -0.16 -19.91
CA GLU A 13 -23.34 0.69 -20.79
C GLU A 13 -24.21 1.67 -20.01
N GLN A 14 -24.73 1.24 -18.85
CA GLN A 14 -25.50 2.09 -17.93
C GLN A 14 -24.63 2.96 -17.01
N LYS A 15 -23.30 2.93 -17.17
CA LYS A 15 -22.33 3.67 -16.34
C LYS A 15 -22.39 3.31 -14.85
N GLU A 16 -22.81 2.08 -14.52
CA GLU A 16 -22.91 1.56 -13.16
C GLU A 16 -21.58 0.93 -12.69
N TRP A 17 -20.51 1.73 -12.63
CA TRP A 17 -19.13 1.27 -12.42
C TRP A 17 -18.92 0.40 -11.18
N ASN A 18 -19.52 0.78 -10.06
CA ASN A 18 -19.42 0.02 -8.80
C ASN A 18 -20.05 -1.36 -8.91
N LYS A 19 -21.17 -1.48 -9.66
CA LYS A 19 -21.81 -2.77 -9.90
C LYS A 19 -20.98 -3.62 -10.86
N ALA A 20 -20.47 -3.03 -11.96
CA ALA A 20 -19.58 -3.71 -12.89
C ALA A 20 -18.34 -4.27 -12.18
N MET A 21 -17.67 -3.46 -11.36
CA MET A 21 -16.50 -3.86 -10.58
C MET A 21 -16.83 -5.01 -9.61
N LYS A 22 -17.98 -4.94 -8.92
CA LYS A 22 -18.43 -6.01 -8.03
C LYS A 22 -18.67 -7.31 -8.80
N ARG A 23 -19.34 -7.25 -9.96
CA ARG A 23 -19.61 -8.41 -10.81
C ARG A 23 -18.33 -9.04 -11.37
N LEU A 24 -17.37 -8.23 -11.80
CA LEU A 24 -16.05 -8.71 -12.24
C LEU A 24 -15.33 -9.48 -11.13
N LYS A 25 -15.35 -8.98 -9.88
CA LYS A 25 -14.79 -9.70 -8.72
C LYS A 25 -15.52 -11.00 -8.42
N GLU A 26 -16.84 -11.03 -8.55
CA GLU A 26 -17.65 -12.26 -8.39
C GLU A 26 -17.32 -13.31 -9.47
N TRP A 27 -17.04 -12.88 -10.70
CA TRP A 27 -16.64 -13.77 -11.80
C TRP A 27 -15.21 -14.27 -11.62
N GLU A 28 -14.28 -13.41 -11.20
CA GLU A 28 -12.90 -13.77 -10.86
C GLU A 28 -12.87 -14.87 -9.79
N ALA A 29 -13.68 -14.72 -8.73
CA ALA A 29 -13.81 -15.71 -7.67
C ALA A 29 -14.34 -17.08 -8.15
N GLN A 30 -14.98 -17.14 -9.33
CA GLN A 30 -15.48 -18.36 -9.96
C GLN A 30 -14.53 -18.95 -11.01
N GLY A 31 -13.33 -18.39 -11.18
CA GLY A 31 -12.29 -18.96 -12.04
C GLY A 31 -12.25 -18.43 -13.47
N SER A 32 -12.71 -17.19 -13.70
CA SER A 32 -12.75 -16.54 -15.02
C SER A 32 -11.38 -16.26 -15.67
N HIS A 33 -10.27 -16.58 -15.00
CA HIS A 33 -8.91 -16.30 -15.48
C HIS A 33 -8.55 -16.99 -16.81
N ASN A 34 -9.31 -18.02 -17.20
CA ASN A 34 -9.14 -18.75 -18.45
C ASN A 34 -10.11 -18.27 -19.56
N GLU A 35 -10.75 -17.11 -19.39
CA GLU A 35 -11.68 -16.55 -20.37
C GLU A 35 -11.14 -15.20 -20.91
N PRO A 36 -10.96 -15.03 -22.23
CA PRO A 36 -10.48 -13.76 -22.79
C PRO A 36 -11.46 -12.61 -22.51
N ASP A 37 -12.76 -12.91 -22.45
CA ASP A 37 -13.84 -11.96 -22.20
C ASP A 37 -13.70 -11.25 -20.85
N PHE A 38 -13.17 -11.96 -19.84
CA PHE A 38 -12.90 -11.39 -18.52
C PHE A 38 -11.84 -10.28 -18.63
N TYR A 39 -10.73 -10.52 -19.32
CA TYR A 39 -9.67 -9.52 -19.52
C TYR A 39 -10.15 -8.33 -20.34
N PHE A 40 -10.96 -8.58 -21.37
CA PHE A 40 -11.56 -7.52 -22.18
C PHE A 40 -12.45 -6.59 -21.34
N LEU A 41 -13.31 -7.16 -20.49
CA LEU A 41 -14.22 -6.37 -19.65
C LEU A 41 -13.51 -5.65 -18.50
N GLN A 42 -12.47 -6.24 -17.92
CA GLN A 42 -11.60 -5.55 -16.96
C GLN A 42 -10.90 -4.34 -17.61
N ALA A 43 -10.35 -4.52 -18.81
CA ALA A 43 -9.72 -3.45 -19.56
C ALA A 43 -10.72 -2.37 -19.97
N SER A 44 -11.92 -2.75 -20.40
CA SER A 44 -13.02 -1.84 -20.75
C SER A 44 -13.43 -0.98 -19.56
N LEU A 45 -13.63 -1.57 -18.38
CA LEU A 45 -13.90 -0.81 -17.15
C LEU A 45 -12.76 0.17 -16.83
N SER A 46 -11.51 -0.26 -16.99
CA SER A 46 -10.34 0.58 -16.75
C SER A 46 -10.32 1.79 -17.69
N VAL A 47 -10.61 1.58 -18.98
CA VAL A 47 -10.76 2.65 -19.98
C VAL A 47 -11.87 3.64 -19.59
N TYR A 48 -13.05 3.17 -19.19
CA TYR A 48 -14.17 4.04 -18.77
C TYR A 48 -13.83 4.89 -17.54
N LEU A 49 -12.97 4.37 -16.66
CA LEU A 49 -12.49 5.09 -15.47
C LEU A 49 -11.30 6.03 -15.79
N GLY A 50 -10.84 6.09 -17.05
CA GLY A 50 -9.66 6.88 -17.43
C GLY A 50 -8.33 6.27 -16.99
N HIS A 51 -8.30 4.98 -16.67
CA HIS A 51 -7.13 4.25 -16.18
C HIS A 51 -6.47 3.43 -17.29
N ASP A 52 -5.97 4.08 -18.34
CA ASP A 52 -5.49 3.39 -19.54
C ASP A 52 -4.29 2.47 -19.30
N TYR A 53 -3.38 2.81 -18.37
CA TYR A 53 -2.27 1.93 -17.99
C TYR A 53 -2.75 0.64 -17.30
N ASN A 54 -3.85 0.70 -16.55
CA ASN A 54 -4.47 -0.50 -15.96
C ASN A 54 -5.14 -1.34 -17.04
N ALA A 55 -5.77 -0.70 -18.03
CA ALA A 55 -6.32 -1.39 -19.19
C ALA A 55 -5.22 -2.13 -19.95
N TRP A 56 -4.07 -1.47 -20.17
CA TRP A 56 -2.90 -2.08 -20.80
C TRP A 56 -2.42 -3.31 -20.02
N LEU A 57 -2.32 -3.24 -18.68
CA LEU A 57 -1.90 -4.39 -17.85
C LEU A 57 -2.89 -5.57 -17.91
N TRP A 58 -4.20 -5.30 -17.92
CA TRP A 58 -5.22 -6.33 -18.12
C TRP A 58 -5.12 -6.99 -19.48
N LEU A 59 -4.93 -6.20 -20.54
CA LEU A 59 -4.79 -6.69 -21.91
C LEU A 59 -3.48 -7.47 -22.08
N TRP A 60 -2.38 -7.00 -21.49
CA TRP A 60 -1.09 -7.68 -21.50
C TRP A 60 -1.21 -9.08 -20.90
N ARG A 61 -1.92 -9.20 -19.76
CA ARG A 61 -2.18 -10.50 -19.12
C ARG A 61 -3.12 -11.38 -19.93
N GLY A 62 -4.17 -10.80 -20.52
CA GLY A 62 -5.08 -11.52 -21.40
C GLY A 62 -4.36 -12.08 -22.63
N LEU A 63 -3.55 -11.27 -23.29
CA LEU A 63 -2.80 -11.64 -24.50
C LEU A 63 -1.64 -12.60 -24.22
N ASP A 64 -1.08 -12.64 -23.01
CA ASP A 64 -0.15 -13.70 -22.62
C ASP A 64 -0.81 -15.09 -22.64
N LEU A 65 -2.11 -15.17 -22.31
CA LEU A 65 -2.88 -16.41 -22.32
C LEU A 65 -3.56 -16.68 -23.67
N PHE A 66 -4.00 -15.63 -24.35
CA PHE A 66 -4.79 -15.68 -25.59
C PHE A 66 -4.18 -14.79 -26.68
N PRO A 67 -2.96 -15.10 -27.17
CA PRO A 67 -2.20 -14.21 -28.06
C PRO A 67 -2.91 -13.90 -29.38
N GLU A 68 -3.76 -14.81 -29.86
CA GLU A 68 -4.49 -14.70 -31.13
C GLU A 68 -5.94 -14.18 -30.95
N ASN A 69 -6.35 -13.80 -29.73
CA ASN A 69 -7.71 -13.27 -29.53
C ASN A 69 -7.84 -11.89 -30.16
N ARG A 70 -8.67 -11.79 -31.21
CA ARG A 70 -8.82 -10.56 -32.00
C ARG A 70 -9.37 -9.39 -31.21
N SER A 71 -10.35 -9.61 -30.33
CA SER A 71 -10.96 -8.53 -29.53
C SER A 71 -9.97 -7.92 -28.53
N LEU A 72 -9.17 -8.77 -27.87
CA LEU A 72 -8.10 -8.31 -26.99
C LEU A 72 -7.01 -7.56 -27.76
N ASN A 73 -6.58 -8.06 -28.92
CA ASN A 73 -5.61 -7.40 -29.78
C ASN A 73 -6.12 -6.03 -30.28
N LEU A 74 -7.38 -5.95 -30.73
CA LEU A 74 -7.99 -4.69 -31.16
C LEU A 74 -8.02 -3.66 -30.02
N LEU A 75 -8.47 -4.07 -28.83
CA LEU A 75 -8.51 -3.16 -27.68
C LEU A 75 -7.10 -2.76 -27.22
N MET A 76 -6.14 -3.68 -27.24
CA MET A 76 -4.73 -3.38 -26.93
C MET A 76 -4.17 -2.33 -27.90
N GLY A 77 -4.40 -2.49 -29.20
CA GLY A 77 -3.97 -1.52 -30.21
C GLY A 77 -4.50 -0.11 -29.91
N LYS A 78 -5.78 0.01 -29.53
CA LYS A 78 -6.39 1.29 -29.14
C LYS A 78 -5.82 1.86 -27.84
N VAL A 79 -5.63 1.02 -26.82
CA VAL A 79 -5.06 1.44 -25.53
C VAL A 79 -3.58 1.87 -25.68
N CYS A 80 -2.81 1.21 -26.55
CA CYS A 80 -1.44 1.61 -26.85
C CYS A 80 -1.36 3.05 -27.41
N LEU A 81 -2.33 3.47 -28.22
CA LEU A 81 -2.39 4.85 -28.72
C LEU A 81 -2.62 5.88 -27.60
N ARG A 82 -3.39 5.51 -26.57
CA ARG A 82 -3.67 6.37 -25.39
C ARG A 82 -2.59 6.34 -24.30
N THR A 83 -1.58 5.48 -24.44
CA THR A 83 -0.53 5.30 -23.43
C THR A 83 0.87 5.66 -23.96
N GLY A 84 0.95 6.31 -25.13
CA GLY A 84 2.22 6.69 -25.76
C GLY A 84 3.03 5.50 -26.27
N ARG A 85 2.34 4.44 -26.71
CA ARG A 85 2.91 3.18 -27.23
C ARG A 85 2.56 2.97 -28.70
N GLU A 86 2.61 4.03 -29.51
CA GLU A 86 2.14 4.04 -30.90
C GLU A 86 2.91 3.04 -31.77
N LYS A 87 4.21 2.85 -31.49
CA LYS A 87 5.05 1.87 -32.20
C LYS A 87 4.57 0.42 -32.01
N GLU A 88 3.94 0.12 -30.87
CA GLU A 88 3.39 -1.20 -30.58
C GLU A 88 1.98 -1.37 -31.18
N SER A 89 1.22 -0.27 -31.28
CA SER A 89 -0.21 -0.27 -31.65
C SER A 89 -0.48 -0.97 -32.99
N ALA A 90 0.32 -0.69 -34.03
CA ALA A 90 0.08 -1.19 -35.38
C ALA A 90 0.01 -2.72 -35.46
N ALA A 91 0.91 -3.43 -34.76
CA ALA A 91 0.93 -4.89 -34.74
C ALA A 91 -0.32 -5.47 -34.06
N TYR A 92 -0.77 -4.85 -32.97
CA TYR A 92 -1.99 -5.25 -32.27
C TYR A 92 -3.26 -4.97 -33.10
N LEU A 93 -3.34 -3.80 -33.75
CA LEU A 93 -4.47 -3.47 -34.63
C LEU A 93 -4.58 -4.44 -35.80
N GLN A 94 -3.44 -4.83 -36.40
CA GLN A 94 -3.42 -5.83 -37.47
C GLN A 94 -3.93 -7.20 -37.00
N LYS A 95 -3.48 -7.66 -35.82
CA LYS A 95 -3.97 -8.93 -35.23
C LYS A 95 -5.44 -8.86 -34.79
N GLY A 96 -5.93 -7.66 -34.49
CA GLY A 96 -7.31 -7.40 -34.12
C GLY A 96 -8.27 -7.26 -35.30
N ASP A 97 -7.76 -7.30 -36.54
CA ASP A 97 -8.60 -7.13 -37.73
C ASP A 97 -9.71 -8.18 -37.82
N GLY A 98 -10.92 -7.73 -38.18
CA GLY A 98 -12.12 -8.56 -38.19
C GLY A 98 -12.59 -9.03 -36.80
N ALA A 99 -12.22 -8.36 -35.71
CA ALA A 99 -12.82 -8.62 -34.40
C ALA A 99 -14.32 -8.26 -34.39
N GLU A 100 -15.14 -9.13 -33.78
CA GLU A 100 -16.55 -8.85 -33.56
C GLU A 100 -16.70 -7.80 -32.44
N THR A 101 -17.14 -6.59 -32.80
CA THR A 101 -17.26 -5.45 -31.87
C THR A 101 -18.70 -5.18 -31.40
N ALA A 102 -19.70 -5.73 -32.10
CA ALA A 102 -21.10 -5.47 -31.83
C ALA A 102 -21.58 -6.04 -30.49
N SER A 103 -20.94 -7.10 -30.00
CA SER A 103 -21.23 -7.77 -28.73
C SER A 103 -20.44 -7.22 -27.53
N TRP A 104 -19.75 -6.08 -27.69
CA TRP A 104 -18.93 -5.45 -26.64
C TRP A 104 -19.42 -4.05 -26.26
N PRO A 105 -19.11 -3.58 -25.03
CA PRO A 105 -19.41 -2.20 -24.63
C PRO A 105 -18.77 -1.20 -25.60
N LYS A 106 -19.51 -0.15 -25.96
CA LYS A 106 -19.01 0.93 -26.82
C LYS A 106 -18.01 1.81 -26.08
N LEU A 107 -16.73 1.57 -26.31
CA LEU A 107 -15.64 2.39 -25.77
C LEU A 107 -15.43 3.61 -26.67
N ASP A 108 -15.63 4.81 -26.13
CA ASP A 108 -15.23 6.05 -26.77
C ASP A 108 -13.71 6.22 -26.62
N LEU A 109 -12.99 5.70 -27.63
CA LEU A 109 -11.54 5.69 -27.70
C LEU A 109 -11.15 6.43 -28.98
N PRO A 110 -11.17 7.78 -28.98
CA PRO A 110 -10.69 8.54 -30.13
C PRO A 110 -9.22 8.16 -30.38
N VAL A 111 -8.97 7.71 -31.60
CA VAL A 111 -7.66 7.19 -32.06
C VAL A 111 -6.66 8.34 -32.29
N ASP A 112 -7.18 9.57 -32.42
CA ASP A 112 -6.44 10.76 -32.84
C ASP A 112 -6.08 11.73 -31.68
N GLU A 113 -6.54 11.47 -30.46
CA GLU A 113 -6.17 12.28 -29.30
C GLU A 113 -4.87 11.76 -28.68
N LYS A 114 -3.77 12.44 -28.98
CA LYS A 114 -2.50 12.26 -28.27
C LYS A 114 -2.68 12.62 -26.79
N THR A 115 -2.55 11.63 -25.91
CA THR A 115 -2.31 11.84 -24.48
C THR A 115 -0.80 11.80 -24.22
N GLU A 116 -0.05 12.72 -24.85
CA GLU A 116 1.31 12.95 -24.36
C GLU A 116 1.20 13.49 -22.93
N PRO A 117 1.85 12.86 -21.93
CA PRO A 117 1.84 13.40 -20.58
C PRO A 117 2.38 14.83 -20.63
N PRO A 118 1.81 15.77 -19.85
CA PRO A 118 2.27 17.15 -19.82
C PRO A 118 3.80 17.22 -19.71
N ALA A 119 4.44 18.04 -20.54
CA ALA A 119 5.89 18.16 -20.56
C ALA A 119 6.43 18.42 -19.15
N GLY A 120 7.40 17.60 -18.71
CA GLY A 120 8.00 17.68 -17.37
C GLY A 120 7.28 16.89 -16.27
N GLN A 121 6.18 16.17 -16.57
CA GLN A 121 5.54 15.26 -15.63
C GLN A 121 6.38 13.99 -15.42
N ILE A 122 6.84 13.76 -14.19
CA ILE A 122 7.56 12.53 -13.81
C ILE A 122 6.59 11.36 -13.74
N ARG A 123 6.94 10.23 -14.35
CA ARG A 123 6.14 8.98 -14.37
C ARG A 123 6.78 7.93 -13.47
N ILE A 124 6.06 7.50 -12.46
CA ILE A 124 6.55 6.55 -11.45
C ILE A 124 5.64 5.32 -11.41
N LEU A 125 6.25 4.13 -11.41
CA LEU A 125 5.56 2.90 -11.02
C LEU A 125 5.99 2.49 -9.62
N GLN A 126 5.03 2.45 -8.71
CA GLN A 126 5.19 1.93 -7.36
C GLN A 126 4.82 0.45 -7.35
N GLY A 127 5.65 -0.39 -6.74
CA GLY A 127 5.36 -1.82 -6.63
C GLY A 127 6.19 -2.54 -5.57
N THR A 128 6.10 -3.84 -5.40
CA THR A 128 4.97 -4.68 -5.84
C THR A 128 4.12 -5.13 -4.65
N MET A 129 4.34 -4.58 -3.46
CA MET A 129 3.65 -4.95 -2.24
C MET A 129 3.09 -3.73 -1.51
N GLU A 130 1.77 -3.68 -1.37
CA GLU A 130 1.10 -2.63 -0.59
C GLU A 130 1.22 -2.92 0.91
N ILE A 131 1.95 -2.07 1.62
CA ILE A 131 2.12 -2.14 3.08
C ILE A 131 1.41 -0.97 3.73
N ALA A 132 0.40 -1.28 4.54
CA ALA A 132 -0.33 -0.29 5.34
C ALA A 132 -0.89 0.88 4.51
N ASN A 133 -1.35 0.62 3.28
CA ASN A 133 -1.87 1.63 2.35
C ASN A 133 -0.85 2.71 1.94
N GLN A 134 0.44 2.52 2.18
CA GLN A 134 1.46 3.54 1.95
C GLN A 134 1.83 3.69 0.49
N MET A 135 1.81 2.61 -0.29
CA MET A 135 2.12 2.66 -1.73
C MET A 135 1.09 3.52 -2.47
N ASN A 136 -0.19 3.26 -2.25
CA ASN A 136 -1.31 4.03 -2.79
C ASN A 136 -1.43 5.44 -2.20
N THR A 137 -1.19 5.62 -0.91
CA THR A 137 -1.19 6.97 -0.32
C THR A 137 -0.07 7.82 -0.91
N LEU A 138 1.14 7.28 -1.06
CA LEU A 138 2.24 8.00 -1.68
C LEU A 138 1.95 8.34 -3.15
N ALA A 139 1.43 7.39 -3.94
CA ALA A 139 1.06 7.65 -5.33
C ALA A 139 0.06 8.80 -5.46
N LYS A 140 -1.00 8.81 -4.66
CA LYS A 140 -1.98 9.92 -4.63
C LYS A 140 -1.34 11.24 -4.22
N GLY A 141 -0.45 11.22 -3.24
CA GLY A 141 0.30 12.41 -2.81
C GLY A 141 1.15 12.98 -3.94
N LEU A 142 1.90 12.14 -4.65
CA LEU A 142 2.71 12.53 -5.80
C LEU A 142 1.86 13.15 -6.92
N SER A 143 0.66 12.61 -7.17
CA SER A 143 -0.27 13.21 -8.13
C SER A 143 -0.78 14.59 -7.73
N GLN A 144 -0.88 14.91 -6.43
CA GLN A 144 -1.17 16.28 -5.99
C GLN A 144 -0.03 17.27 -6.32
N HIS A 145 1.16 16.77 -6.60
CA HIS A 145 2.32 17.55 -7.04
C HIS A 145 2.61 17.42 -8.54
N GLY A 146 1.62 16.96 -9.31
CA GLY A 146 1.70 16.89 -10.77
C GLY A 146 2.47 15.70 -11.34
N ALA A 147 2.91 14.74 -10.52
CA ALA A 147 3.53 13.51 -11.02
C ALA A 147 2.49 12.45 -11.40
N LEU A 148 2.78 11.64 -12.41
CA LEU A 148 1.99 10.47 -12.78
C LEU A 148 2.50 9.26 -12.00
N ALA A 149 1.80 8.84 -10.95
CA ALA A 149 2.23 7.72 -10.10
C ALA A 149 1.18 6.60 -10.12
N HIS A 150 1.57 5.44 -10.61
CA HIS A 150 0.73 4.24 -10.62
C HIS A 150 1.19 3.21 -9.60
N THR A 151 0.29 2.33 -9.18
CA THR A 151 0.55 1.31 -8.17
C THR A 151 0.24 -0.10 -8.67
N LEU A 152 1.21 -1.00 -8.50
CA LEU A 152 1.12 -2.42 -8.83
C LEU A 152 1.21 -3.25 -7.55
N ASN A 153 0.18 -4.04 -7.22
CA ASN A 153 0.20 -4.92 -6.06
C ASN A 153 0.09 -6.41 -6.45
N TYR A 154 1.11 -7.19 -6.10
CA TYR A 154 1.12 -8.64 -6.25
C TYR A 154 0.64 -9.41 -5.03
N TYR A 155 0.50 -8.73 -3.89
CA TYR A 155 0.22 -9.37 -2.61
C TYR A 155 -1.01 -8.74 -1.96
N PRO A 156 -2.20 -8.84 -2.59
CA PRO A 156 -3.43 -8.35 -1.98
C PRO A 156 -3.70 -9.08 -0.66
N TYR A 157 -4.22 -8.36 0.32
CA TYR A 157 -4.46 -8.89 1.66
C TYR A 157 -5.88 -8.57 2.13
N TYR A 158 -6.39 -9.25 3.16
CA TYR A 158 -7.77 -9.06 3.65
C TYR A 158 -8.08 -7.62 4.08
N LEU A 159 -7.05 -6.85 4.44
CA LEU A 159 -7.16 -5.43 4.76
C LEU A 159 -7.69 -4.61 3.58
N ASN A 160 -7.56 -5.14 2.35
CA ASN A 160 -8.14 -4.60 1.12
C ASN A 160 -7.72 -3.15 0.85
N TYR A 161 -6.42 -2.88 0.99
CA TYR A 161 -5.83 -1.63 0.57
C TYR A 161 -5.94 -1.45 -0.94
N ALA A 162 -6.15 -0.21 -1.37
CA ALA A 162 -6.34 0.09 -2.78
C ALA A 162 -4.98 0.06 -3.52
N ALA A 163 -5.04 -0.33 -4.78
CA ALA A 163 -3.98 -0.18 -5.77
C ALA A 163 -4.65 -0.02 -7.13
N ASP A 164 -3.99 0.64 -8.06
CA ASP A 164 -4.47 0.87 -9.43
C ASP A 164 -4.59 -0.48 -10.14
N TYR A 165 -3.54 -1.31 -10.00
CA TYR A 165 -3.54 -2.66 -10.54
C TYR A 165 -3.17 -3.70 -9.49
N THR A 166 -3.95 -4.79 -9.44
CA THR A 166 -3.68 -5.94 -8.58
C THR A 166 -3.58 -7.21 -9.41
N TRP A 167 -2.48 -7.95 -9.25
CA TRP A 167 -2.29 -9.28 -9.82
C TRP A 167 -1.74 -10.22 -8.74
N SER A 168 -2.64 -10.94 -8.07
CA SER A 168 -2.24 -11.81 -6.96
C SER A 168 -1.25 -12.90 -7.41
N LEU A 169 -0.03 -12.86 -6.86
CA LEU A 169 0.99 -13.90 -7.00
C LEU A 169 1.10 -14.77 -5.75
N LEU A 170 0.17 -14.66 -4.79
CA LEU A 170 0.22 -15.37 -3.51
C LEU A 170 0.23 -16.90 -3.65
N LYS A 171 -0.36 -17.43 -4.72
CA LYS A 171 -0.40 -18.87 -5.02
C LYS A 171 0.67 -19.31 -6.02
N GLU A 172 1.43 -18.36 -6.57
CA GLU A 172 2.43 -18.63 -7.58
C GLU A 172 3.74 -19.10 -6.95
N ARG A 173 4.41 -20.04 -7.63
CA ARG A 173 5.72 -20.53 -7.20
C ARG A 173 6.82 -19.71 -7.87
N ASN A 174 7.90 -19.49 -7.12
CA ASN A 174 9.14 -18.95 -7.67
C ASN A 174 9.78 -19.99 -8.63
N THR A 175 9.47 -19.88 -9.91
CA THR A 175 9.93 -20.80 -10.97
C THR A 175 10.58 -20.01 -12.11
N PRO A 176 11.50 -20.62 -12.88
CA PRO A 176 12.11 -19.96 -14.03
C PRO A 176 11.10 -19.43 -15.05
N ALA A 177 10.01 -20.17 -15.30
CA ALA A 177 8.94 -19.76 -16.21
C ALA A 177 8.17 -18.54 -15.70
N MET A 178 7.79 -18.53 -14.42
CA MET A 178 7.13 -17.36 -13.81
C MET A 178 8.04 -16.14 -13.84
N ASN A 179 9.31 -16.27 -13.47
CA ASN A 179 10.23 -15.14 -13.52
C ASN A 179 10.53 -14.69 -14.96
N ALA A 180 10.52 -15.59 -15.95
CA ALA A 180 10.64 -15.19 -17.35
C ALA A 180 9.46 -14.33 -17.80
N LYS A 181 8.23 -14.71 -17.41
CA LYS A 181 7.02 -13.92 -17.65
C LYS A 181 7.11 -12.55 -16.97
N LEU A 182 7.53 -12.49 -15.71
CA LEU A 182 7.66 -11.24 -14.95
C LEU A 182 8.80 -10.35 -15.46
N ARG A 183 9.91 -10.93 -15.94
CA ARG A 183 10.98 -10.18 -16.63
C ARG A 183 10.49 -9.56 -17.93
N ARG A 184 9.68 -10.30 -18.72
CA ARG A 184 9.05 -9.75 -19.92
C ARG A 184 8.16 -8.56 -19.57
N LEU A 185 7.33 -8.69 -18.54
CA LEU A 185 6.52 -7.57 -18.05
C LEU A 185 7.38 -6.37 -17.63
N ALA A 186 8.44 -6.60 -16.86
CA ALA A 186 9.34 -5.54 -16.41
C ALA A 186 9.95 -4.79 -17.62
N ASN A 187 10.41 -5.52 -18.64
CA ASN A 187 10.94 -4.95 -19.87
C ASN A 187 9.87 -4.14 -20.63
N ASP A 188 8.66 -4.68 -20.75
CA ASP A 188 7.58 -4.02 -21.47
C ASP A 188 7.09 -2.75 -20.75
N LEU A 189 7.30 -2.64 -19.42
CA LEU A 189 6.96 -1.45 -18.64
C LEU A 189 8.01 -0.32 -18.71
N LEU A 190 9.26 -0.61 -19.11
CA LEU A 190 10.36 0.36 -19.17
C LEU A 190 10.00 1.67 -19.90
N PRO A 191 9.31 1.66 -21.07
CA PRO A 191 9.04 2.90 -21.80
C PRO A 191 8.00 3.81 -21.13
N SER A 192 7.17 3.24 -20.24
CA SER A 192 6.04 3.95 -19.62
C SER A 192 6.42 4.75 -18.37
N TYR A 193 7.57 4.48 -17.77
CA TYR A 193 7.95 5.06 -16.49
C TYR A 193 9.38 5.58 -16.50
N ASP A 194 9.59 6.69 -15.83
CA ASP A 194 10.90 7.31 -15.66
C ASP A 194 11.64 6.69 -14.47
N LEU A 195 10.91 6.32 -13.41
CA LEU A 195 11.45 5.78 -12.17
C LEU A 195 10.61 4.60 -11.64
N PHE A 196 11.26 3.64 -10.97
CA PHE A 196 10.61 2.53 -10.29
C PHE A 196 10.83 2.61 -8.77
N HIS A 197 9.74 2.60 -8.01
CA HIS A 197 9.79 2.64 -6.55
C HIS A 197 9.25 1.33 -5.98
N PHE A 198 10.14 0.59 -5.33
CA PHE A 198 9.83 -0.70 -4.75
C PHE A 198 9.60 -0.63 -3.25
N HIS A 199 8.76 -1.52 -2.73
CA HIS A 199 8.40 -1.60 -1.32
C HIS A 199 8.70 -2.97 -0.72
N PHE A 200 9.05 -2.98 0.57
CA PHE A 200 9.11 -4.19 1.39
C PHE A 200 10.13 -5.26 0.91
N GLY A 201 11.16 -4.82 0.20
CA GLY A 201 12.17 -5.71 -0.38
C GLY A 201 11.62 -6.63 -1.48
N THR A 202 10.51 -6.28 -2.13
CA THR A 202 10.00 -6.97 -3.32
C THR A 202 10.36 -6.21 -4.60
N SER A 203 10.27 -6.88 -5.74
CA SER A 203 10.49 -6.29 -7.07
C SER A 203 9.48 -6.87 -8.07
N PHE A 204 9.67 -6.69 -9.38
CA PHE A 204 8.77 -7.27 -10.37
C PHE A 204 8.84 -8.80 -10.42
N THR A 205 10.01 -9.41 -10.21
CA THR A 205 10.16 -10.86 -10.23
C THR A 205 10.27 -11.45 -8.83
N LEU A 206 9.97 -12.75 -8.69
CA LEU A 206 10.04 -13.44 -7.40
C LEU A 206 11.49 -13.76 -6.97
N ASP A 207 12.44 -13.68 -7.91
CA ASP A 207 13.86 -13.95 -7.72
C ASP A 207 14.76 -12.70 -7.78
N MET A 208 14.17 -11.51 -7.96
CA MET A 208 14.86 -10.22 -8.14
C MET A 208 15.73 -10.12 -9.42
N SER A 209 15.46 -10.96 -10.42
CA SER A 209 16.13 -10.94 -11.73
C SER A 209 15.70 -9.80 -12.65
N ASP A 210 14.75 -8.96 -12.23
CA ASP A 210 14.40 -7.71 -12.91
C ASP A 210 15.39 -6.57 -12.64
N TYR A 211 16.08 -6.54 -11.48
CA TYR A 211 17.02 -5.45 -11.18
C TYR A 211 18.12 -5.24 -12.23
N PRO A 212 18.77 -6.29 -12.78
CA PRO A 212 19.74 -6.10 -13.87
C PRO A 212 19.12 -5.45 -15.12
N ILE A 213 17.86 -5.78 -15.44
CA ILE A 213 17.14 -5.21 -16.59
C ILE A 213 16.92 -3.71 -16.38
N LEU A 214 16.41 -3.33 -15.20
CA LEU A 214 16.17 -1.92 -14.86
C LEU A 214 17.48 -1.12 -14.82
N LYS A 215 18.55 -1.70 -14.25
CA LYS A 215 19.87 -1.07 -14.21
C LYS A 215 20.48 -0.90 -15.60
N GLN A 216 20.39 -1.90 -16.46
CA GLN A 216 20.88 -1.82 -17.84
C GLN A 216 20.11 -0.79 -18.67
N ALA A 217 18.81 -0.63 -18.40
CA ALA A 217 17.98 0.40 -19.01
C ALA A 217 18.14 1.80 -18.36
N GLU A 218 19.12 1.96 -17.46
CA GLU A 218 19.42 3.20 -16.74
C GLU A 218 18.19 3.79 -16.02
N LYS A 219 17.32 2.93 -15.51
CA LYS A 219 16.12 3.36 -14.78
C LYS A 219 16.46 3.57 -13.30
N PRO A 220 16.25 4.77 -12.76
CA PRO A 220 16.36 5.00 -11.32
C PRO A 220 15.43 4.09 -10.53
N MET A 221 15.95 3.59 -9.41
CA MET A 221 15.24 2.71 -8.49
C MET A 221 15.33 3.23 -7.07
N VAL A 222 14.23 3.14 -6.33
CA VAL A 222 14.16 3.43 -4.90
C VAL A 222 13.59 2.22 -4.17
N MET A 223 14.07 1.91 -2.98
CA MET A 223 13.52 0.87 -2.10
C MET A 223 12.99 1.47 -0.79
N HIS A 224 11.72 1.27 -0.47
CA HIS A 224 11.12 1.71 0.79
C HIS A 224 10.81 0.53 1.71
N HIS A 225 11.48 0.52 2.86
CA HIS A 225 11.37 -0.52 3.88
C HIS A 225 10.39 -0.16 4.99
N TRP A 226 9.62 -1.15 5.48
CA TRP A 226 8.46 -0.89 6.37
C TRP A 226 8.50 -1.62 7.71
N GLY A 227 9.58 -2.35 8.00
CA GLY A 227 9.76 -3.01 9.29
C GLY A 227 10.31 -4.40 9.15
N SER A 228 9.45 -5.42 9.16
CA SER A 228 9.89 -6.82 9.28
C SER A 228 10.72 -7.34 8.11
N ASP A 229 10.74 -6.63 7.00
CA ASP A 229 11.63 -6.87 5.86
C ASP A 229 13.10 -6.52 6.17
N VAL A 230 13.35 -5.66 7.17
CA VAL A 230 14.71 -5.21 7.56
C VAL A 230 15.03 -5.37 9.04
N ARG A 231 14.01 -5.45 9.90
CA ARG A 231 14.14 -5.40 11.36
C ARG A 231 14.86 -6.62 11.92
N LEU A 232 15.97 -6.36 12.60
CA LEU A 232 16.82 -7.36 13.24
C LEU A 232 16.58 -7.36 14.75
N TYR A 233 16.29 -8.53 15.33
CA TYR A 233 16.11 -8.68 16.78
C TYR A 233 17.38 -8.29 17.55
N SER A 234 18.55 -8.73 17.08
CA SER A 234 19.87 -8.47 17.66
C SER A 234 20.20 -6.98 17.75
N THR A 235 19.58 -6.16 16.91
CA THR A 235 19.75 -4.70 16.90
C THR A 235 18.65 -4.04 17.72
N LEU A 236 17.38 -4.43 17.53
CA LEU A 236 16.26 -3.89 18.31
C LEU A 236 16.42 -4.10 19.82
N ALA A 237 16.87 -5.28 20.23
CA ALA A 237 17.00 -5.65 21.65
C ALA A 237 18.07 -4.83 22.40
N LYS A 238 18.96 -4.11 21.70
CA LYS A 238 19.98 -3.26 22.33
C LYS A 238 19.38 -2.01 22.96
N THR A 239 18.31 -1.49 22.36
CA THR A 239 17.68 -0.20 22.73
C THR A 239 16.24 -0.36 23.19
N ASN A 240 15.69 -1.57 23.15
CA ASN A 240 14.33 -1.86 23.54
C ASN A 240 14.25 -3.17 24.37
N PRO A 241 14.02 -3.08 25.69
CA PRO A 241 13.94 -4.26 26.56
C PRO A 241 12.70 -5.15 26.31
N TYR A 242 11.71 -4.65 25.57
CA TYR A 242 10.47 -5.37 25.25
C TYR A 242 10.42 -5.87 23.81
N ALA A 243 11.57 -5.91 23.13
CA ALA A 243 11.70 -6.25 21.72
C ALA A 243 11.04 -7.59 21.34
N VAL A 244 10.14 -7.55 20.35
CA VAL A 244 9.61 -8.75 19.67
C VAL A 244 9.55 -8.48 18.17
N VAL A 245 10.05 -9.42 17.36
CA VAL A 245 10.09 -9.31 15.89
C VAL A 245 9.26 -10.40 15.22
N LYS A 246 8.79 -10.14 13.99
CA LYS A 246 7.99 -11.10 13.20
C LYS A 246 8.79 -12.33 12.76
N THR A 247 10.09 -12.16 12.50
CA THR A 247 10.98 -13.23 12.07
C THR A 247 12.30 -13.11 12.80
N LYS A 248 12.85 -14.25 13.23
CA LYS A 248 14.21 -14.34 13.83
C LYS A 248 15.26 -14.73 12.80
N ASN A 249 14.90 -14.93 11.53
CA ASN A 249 15.84 -15.29 10.48
C ASN A 249 16.56 -14.04 9.94
N GLU A 250 17.48 -13.50 10.75
CA GLU A 250 18.27 -12.33 10.42
C GLU A 250 19.23 -12.58 9.24
N ALA A 251 19.75 -13.80 9.11
CA ALA A 251 20.63 -14.16 7.99
C ALA A 251 19.93 -13.93 6.64
N ARG A 252 18.64 -14.30 6.54
CA ARG A 252 17.83 -14.04 5.34
C ARG A 252 17.61 -12.55 5.10
N ILE A 253 17.29 -11.78 6.14
CA ILE A 253 17.12 -10.32 6.03
C ILE A 253 18.40 -9.67 5.49
N ARG A 254 19.54 -9.97 6.11
CA ARG A 254 20.84 -9.43 5.70
C ARG A 254 21.21 -9.86 4.28
N TYR A 255 20.91 -11.10 3.90
CA TYR A 255 21.13 -11.59 2.55
C TYR A 255 20.29 -10.83 1.52
N HIS A 256 19.00 -10.58 1.80
CA HIS A 256 18.15 -9.77 0.92
C HIS A 256 18.63 -8.32 0.83
N LEU A 257 18.95 -7.68 1.96
CA LEU A 257 19.48 -6.31 1.97
C LEU A 257 20.74 -6.18 1.11
N LYS A 258 21.71 -7.09 1.27
CA LYS A 258 22.93 -7.12 0.43
C LYS A 258 22.61 -7.30 -1.04
N ARG A 259 21.64 -8.13 -1.39
CA ARG A 259 21.26 -8.35 -2.80
C ARG A 259 20.57 -7.15 -3.41
N ILE A 260 19.66 -6.51 -2.68
CA ILE A 260 18.92 -5.35 -3.17
C ILE A 260 19.88 -4.17 -3.36
N SER A 261 20.74 -3.91 -2.37
CA SER A 261 21.61 -2.73 -2.40
C SER A 261 22.75 -2.80 -3.43
N GLN A 262 22.98 -3.96 -4.05
CA GLN A 262 23.85 -4.07 -5.24
C GLN A 262 23.29 -3.35 -6.48
N TYR A 263 21.97 -3.14 -6.52
CA TYR A 263 21.26 -2.55 -7.65
C TYR A 263 20.56 -1.24 -7.29
N VAL A 264 20.02 -1.15 -6.07
CA VAL A 264 19.25 0.01 -5.60
C VAL A 264 20.08 0.77 -4.58
N GLN A 265 20.49 1.99 -4.91
CA GLN A 265 21.36 2.82 -4.06
C GLN A 265 20.57 3.69 -3.06
N HIS A 266 19.32 4.03 -3.40
CA HIS A 266 18.46 4.92 -2.60
C HIS A 266 17.40 4.12 -1.84
N CYS A 267 17.36 4.34 -0.53
CA CYS A 267 16.37 3.74 0.36
C CYS A 267 15.55 4.82 1.07
N ILE A 268 14.25 4.56 1.27
CA ILE A 268 13.38 5.35 2.15
C ILE A 268 13.02 4.53 3.39
N VAL A 269 13.06 5.16 4.56
CA VAL A 269 12.57 4.62 5.82
C VAL A 269 11.77 5.67 6.60
N ALA A 270 10.86 5.22 7.45
CA ALA A 270 9.94 6.11 8.16
C ALA A 270 10.56 6.85 9.35
N ASP A 271 11.53 6.24 10.03
CA ASP A 271 12.08 6.75 11.28
C ASP A 271 13.48 6.18 11.58
N MET A 272 14.06 6.64 12.70
CA MET A 272 15.38 6.22 13.18
C MET A 272 15.45 4.76 13.60
N GLU A 273 14.33 4.11 13.96
CA GLU A 273 14.33 2.68 14.26
C GLU A 273 14.67 1.88 13.00
N LEU A 274 14.02 2.20 11.88
CA LEU A 274 14.27 1.53 10.62
C LEU A 274 15.62 1.91 9.99
N TYR A 275 16.04 3.17 10.16
CA TYR A 275 17.35 3.65 9.70
C TYR A 275 18.50 2.77 10.19
N GLU A 276 18.48 2.37 11.47
CA GLU A 276 19.53 1.55 12.08
C GLU A 276 19.69 0.18 11.40
N TYR A 277 18.69 -0.34 10.69
CA TYR A 277 18.80 -1.62 9.99
C TYR A 277 19.35 -1.52 8.57
N VAL A 278 19.28 -0.33 7.96
CA VAL A 278 19.53 -0.15 6.52
C VAL A 278 20.74 0.72 6.21
N LYS A 279 21.19 1.55 7.16
CA LYS A 279 22.28 2.54 6.99
C LYS A 279 23.61 1.97 6.50
N ASP A 280 23.91 0.72 6.82
CA ASP A 280 25.16 0.06 6.41
C ASP A 280 25.05 -0.65 5.04
N TYR A 281 23.86 -0.59 4.41
CA TYR A 281 23.57 -1.31 3.16
C TYR A 281 23.39 -0.38 1.97
N TYR A 282 22.74 0.77 2.16
CA TYR A 282 22.39 1.72 1.10
C TYR A 282 23.30 2.94 1.13
N GLU A 283 23.59 3.47 -0.05
CA GLU A 283 24.41 4.68 -0.20
C GLU A 283 23.66 5.93 0.27
N HIS A 284 22.36 6.01 -0.06
CA HIS A 284 21.51 7.12 0.33
C HIS A 284 20.29 6.62 1.09
N VAL A 285 20.16 6.98 2.37
CA VAL A 285 18.99 6.67 3.19
C VAL A 285 18.22 7.95 3.48
N HIS A 286 16.98 8.01 2.98
CA HIS A 286 16.07 9.13 3.10
C HIS A 286 15.04 8.84 4.20
N MET A 287 15.01 9.64 5.25
CA MET A 287 14.01 9.51 6.30
C MET A 287 12.75 10.32 5.96
N ILE A 288 11.69 9.64 5.54
CA ILE A 288 10.41 10.24 5.18
C ILE A 288 9.31 9.57 6.01
N PRO A 289 8.65 10.29 6.94
CA PRO A 289 7.63 9.70 7.79
C PRO A 289 6.51 9.04 6.99
N THR A 290 5.90 8.02 7.60
CA THR A 290 4.66 7.45 7.09
C THR A 290 3.59 8.53 6.92
N MET A 291 2.66 8.32 6.00
CA MET A 291 1.72 9.37 5.63
C MET A 291 0.30 8.85 5.45
N ILE A 292 -0.68 9.72 5.66
CA ILE A 292 -2.10 9.40 5.51
C ILE A 292 -2.81 10.52 4.74
N GLN A 293 -3.91 10.15 4.06
CA GLN A 293 -4.81 11.11 3.44
C GLN A 293 -5.74 11.69 4.52
N LEU A 294 -5.38 12.84 5.09
CA LEU A 294 -6.01 13.40 6.30
C LEU A 294 -7.53 13.63 6.20
N ASP A 295 -8.03 13.96 5.00
CA ASP A 295 -9.45 14.17 4.71
C ASP A 295 -10.32 12.91 4.90
N ARG A 296 -9.70 11.71 4.91
CA ARG A 296 -10.38 10.44 5.17
C ARG A 296 -10.59 10.15 6.66
N TYR A 297 -10.09 11.01 7.55
CA TYR A 297 -10.12 10.86 8.99
C TYR A 297 -10.72 12.11 9.63
N THR A 298 -11.97 12.01 10.09
CA THR A 298 -12.67 13.12 10.75
C THR A 298 -12.41 13.07 12.25
N PRO A 299 -11.94 14.16 12.88
CA PRO A 299 -11.74 14.15 14.32
C PRO A 299 -13.07 14.10 15.08
N ASP A 300 -13.12 13.32 16.17
CA ASP A 300 -14.26 13.30 17.10
C ASP A 300 -13.75 13.21 18.55
N TYR A 301 -13.99 14.28 19.31
CA TYR A 301 -13.52 14.46 20.68
C TYR A 301 -14.58 14.16 21.75
N ARG A 302 -15.77 13.70 21.34
CA ARG A 302 -16.82 13.33 22.29
C ARG A 302 -16.42 12.08 23.06
N SER A 303 -16.80 12.05 24.33
CA SER A 303 -16.66 10.87 25.18
C SER A 303 -17.96 10.08 25.20
N ASN A 304 -17.87 8.76 25.06
CA ASN A 304 -19.01 7.88 25.32
C ASN A 304 -19.34 7.87 26.82
N GLU A 305 -20.60 7.66 27.20
CA GLU A 305 -20.98 7.47 28.62
C GLU A 305 -20.13 6.34 29.24
N LYS A 306 -20.15 5.19 28.57
CA LYS A 306 -19.30 4.04 28.87
C LYS A 306 -18.10 4.00 27.91
N PRO A 307 -16.86 4.14 28.43
CA PRO A 307 -15.69 4.29 27.57
C PRO A 307 -15.46 3.04 26.70
N LEU A 308 -15.13 3.25 25.43
CA LEU A 308 -14.78 2.22 24.47
C LEU A 308 -13.28 2.23 24.20
N ILE A 309 -12.61 1.16 24.62
CA ILE A 309 -11.20 0.88 24.35
C ILE A 309 -11.11 -0.05 23.14
N VAL A 310 -10.29 0.31 22.15
CA VAL A 310 -10.09 -0.49 20.94
C VAL A 310 -8.63 -0.90 20.77
N HIS A 311 -8.42 -2.16 20.40
CA HIS A 311 -7.12 -2.70 19.99
C HIS A 311 -7.28 -3.46 18.67
N ALA A 312 -6.43 -3.21 17.68
CA ALA A 312 -6.58 -3.76 16.33
C ALA A 312 -5.29 -4.42 15.80
N PRO A 313 -4.92 -5.63 16.27
CA PRO A 313 -3.65 -6.24 15.91
C PRO A 313 -3.72 -7.07 14.62
N THR A 314 -2.97 -6.67 13.60
CA THR A 314 -2.65 -7.55 12.44
C THR A 314 -1.63 -8.64 12.79
N SER A 315 -0.86 -8.44 13.85
CA SER A 315 0.12 -9.41 14.37
C SER A 315 0.06 -9.42 15.90
N PRO A 316 -0.86 -10.19 16.52
CA PRO A 316 -1.16 -10.12 17.95
C PRO A 316 0.06 -10.29 18.86
N GLY A 317 0.97 -11.21 18.52
CA GLY A 317 2.21 -11.41 19.28
C GLY A 317 3.12 -10.17 19.28
N ILE A 318 3.25 -9.49 18.14
CA ILE A 318 4.08 -8.26 18.02
C ILE A 318 3.40 -7.08 18.69
N LYS A 319 2.08 -7.00 18.61
CA LYS A 319 1.30 -5.91 19.18
C LYS A 319 1.15 -6.01 20.70
N GLY A 320 1.53 -7.14 21.31
CA GLY A 320 1.45 -7.35 22.75
C GLY A 320 0.03 -7.67 23.23
N THR A 321 -0.82 -8.21 22.34
CA THR A 321 -2.24 -8.44 22.61
C THR A 321 -2.50 -9.27 23.87
N ARG A 322 -1.63 -10.24 24.19
CA ARG A 322 -1.74 -11.03 25.43
C ARG A 322 -1.71 -10.16 26.69
N HIS A 323 -0.82 -9.16 26.73
CA HIS A 323 -0.68 -8.26 27.87
C HIS A 323 -1.91 -7.34 27.99
N ILE A 324 -2.41 -6.86 26.85
CA ILE A 324 -3.60 -6.00 26.77
C ILE A 324 -4.85 -6.76 27.24
N LEU A 325 -5.06 -7.98 26.76
CA LEU A 325 -6.21 -8.80 27.17
C LEU A 325 -6.20 -9.10 28.67
N LYS A 326 -5.03 -9.45 29.23
CA LYS A 326 -4.88 -9.67 30.67
C LYS A 326 -5.19 -8.41 31.48
N ALA A 327 -4.74 -7.25 31.02
CA ALA A 327 -5.03 -5.96 31.66
C ALA A 327 -6.54 -5.65 31.63
N VAL A 328 -7.17 -5.81 30.46
CA VAL A 328 -8.61 -5.58 30.28
C VAL A 328 -9.45 -6.49 31.17
N GLU A 329 -9.11 -7.79 31.24
CA GLU A 329 -9.80 -8.77 32.07
C GLU A 329 -9.76 -8.36 33.55
N SER A 330 -8.58 -8.03 34.08
CA SER A 330 -8.42 -7.59 35.47
C SER A 330 -9.15 -6.28 35.78
N LEU A 331 -9.22 -5.33 34.84
CA LEU A 331 -9.85 -4.04 35.07
C LEU A 331 -11.38 -4.08 34.97
N LYS A 332 -11.95 -5.02 34.21
CA LYS A 332 -13.41 -5.20 34.11
C LYS A 332 -14.06 -5.61 35.44
N GLU A 333 -13.29 -6.13 36.39
CA GLU A 333 -13.76 -6.42 37.74
C GLU A 333 -14.01 -5.14 38.57
N LYS A 334 -13.41 -4.00 38.19
CA LYS A 334 -13.40 -2.77 38.98
C LYS A 334 -13.99 -1.56 38.25
N TYR A 335 -13.98 -1.57 36.92
CA TYR A 335 -14.37 -0.44 36.07
C TYR A 335 -15.36 -0.89 35.01
N ASP A 336 -16.34 -0.03 34.73
CA ASP A 336 -17.30 -0.29 33.67
C ASP A 336 -16.88 0.35 32.34
N PHE A 337 -16.45 -0.47 31.38
CA PHE A 337 -16.03 -0.02 30.06
C PHE A 337 -16.22 -1.11 28.99
N HIS A 338 -16.29 -0.70 27.73
CA HIS A 338 -16.30 -1.60 26.58
C HIS A 338 -14.88 -1.80 26.05
N PHE A 339 -14.59 -3.04 25.63
CA PHE A 339 -13.35 -3.38 24.94
C PHE A 339 -13.67 -4.09 23.63
N HIS A 340 -13.07 -3.64 22.53
CA HIS A 340 -13.23 -4.24 21.21
C HIS A 340 -11.86 -4.62 20.64
N LEU A 341 -11.62 -5.93 20.53
CA LEU A 341 -10.50 -6.50 19.78
C LEU A 341 -10.88 -6.64 18.31
N VAL A 342 -10.29 -5.83 17.44
CA VAL A 342 -10.61 -5.80 16.00
C VAL A 342 -9.67 -6.74 15.25
N GLN A 343 -10.23 -7.76 14.59
CA GLN A 343 -9.48 -8.76 13.81
C GLN A 343 -10.27 -9.20 12.57
N GLY A 344 -9.57 -9.55 11.49
CA GLY A 344 -10.18 -10.18 10.31
C GLY A 344 -11.14 -9.30 9.51
N VAL A 345 -11.12 -7.98 9.72
CA VAL A 345 -11.96 -7.01 8.98
C VAL A 345 -11.10 -6.18 8.02
N SER A 346 -11.72 -5.66 6.97
CA SER A 346 -11.05 -4.72 6.06
C SER A 346 -10.64 -3.44 6.78
N HIS A 347 -9.68 -2.71 6.20
CA HIS A 347 -9.23 -1.42 6.71
C HIS A 347 -10.38 -0.41 6.86
N GLU A 348 -11.28 -0.34 5.88
CA GLU A 348 -12.44 0.56 5.94
C GLU A 348 -13.44 0.21 7.06
N GLN A 349 -13.64 -1.08 7.33
CA GLN A 349 -14.47 -1.51 8.47
C GLN A 349 -13.80 -1.21 9.80
N ALA A 350 -12.50 -1.49 9.91
CA ALA A 350 -11.68 -1.17 11.07
C ALA A 350 -11.71 0.33 11.39
N LYS A 351 -11.51 1.20 10.38
CA LYS A 351 -11.60 2.66 10.49
C LYS A 351 -12.91 3.13 11.14
N LYS A 352 -14.05 2.54 10.73
CA LYS A 352 -15.37 2.85 11.31
C LYS A 352 -15.50 2.44 12.78
N ILE A 353 -14.75 1.44 13.23
CA ILE A 353 -14.69 1.04 14.64
C ILE A 353 -13.82 2.04 15.42
N TYR A 354 -12.66 2.41 14.88
CA TYR A 354 -11.72 3.34 15.52
C TYR A 354 -12.38 4.70 15.78
N GLN A 355 -13.20 5.19 14.84
CA GLN A 355 -13.93 6.44 14.96
C GLN A 355 -14.83 6.50 16.22
N LYS A 356 -15.33 5.36 16.69
CA LYS A 356 -16.22 5.26 17.86
C LYS A 356 -15.46 5.15 19.18
N ALA A 357 -14.15 4.89 19.14
CA ALA A 357 -13.35 4.67 20.34
C ALA A 357 -13.16 5.96 21.14
N ASP A 358 -13.01 5.80 22.46
CA ASP A 358 -12.49 6.84 23.36
C ASP A 358 -10.97 6.70 23.56
N LEU A 359 -10.47 5.47 23.46
CA LEU A 359 -9.06 5.15 23.68
C LEU A 359 -8.62 4.04 22.73
N ILE A 360 -7.46 4.23 22.11
CA ILE A 360 -6.81 3.23 21.26
C ILE A 360 -5.60 2.66 21.98
N ILE A 361 -5.35 1.35 21.84
CA ILE A 361 -4.10 0.71 22.26
C ILE A 361 -3.42 0.15 21.02
N ASP A 362 -2.25 0.70 20.63
CA ASP A 362 -1.51 0.26 19.45
C ASP A 362 -0.58 -0.93 19.77
N GLN A 363 0.71 -0.69 20.02
CA GLN A 363 1.71 -1.75 20.11
C GLN A 363 2.63 -1.60 21.31
N LEU A 364 3.01 -2.73 21.92
CA LEU A 364 3.79 -2.75 23.17
C LEU A 364 5.23 -3.24 23.03
N HIS A 365 5.63 -3.80 21.88
CA HIS A 365 6.94 -4.48 21.76
C HIS A 365 7.96 -3.82 20.84
N ILE A 366 7.57 -2.93 19.92
CA ILE A 366 8.52 -2.38 18.92
C ILE A 366 9.29 -1.18 19.46
N GLY A 367 8.66 -0.31 20.27
CA GLY A 367 9.32 0.90 20.76
C GLY A 367 9.25 2.09 19.81
N SER A 368 8.53 1.94 18.70
CA SER A 368 8.05 3.02 17.81
C SER A 368 6.53 2.90 17.66
N TYR A 369 5.88 3.86 16.97
CA TYR A 369 4.45 3.81 16.69
C TYR A 369 4.18 3.56 15.19
N GLY A 370 3.11 2.82 14.89
CA GLY A 370 2.74 2.48 13.50
C GLY A 370 1.59 3.33 12.95
N LEU A 371 1.17 3.03 11.71
CA LEU A 371 0.04 3.75 11.11
C LEU A 371 -1.27 3.65 11.88
N PHE A 372 -1.52 2.55 12.61
CA PHE A 372 -2.72 2.46 13.43
C PHE A 372 -2.78 3.61 14.47
N ALA A 373 -1.64 3.97 15.05
CA ALA A 373 -1.55 5.15 15.92
C ALA A 373 -1.75 6.45 15.14
N VAL A 374 -1.14 6.60 13.96
CA VAL A 374 -1.26 7.81 13.12
C VAL A 374 -2.70 8.07 12.69
N GLU A 375 -3.39 7.05 12.20
CA GLU A 375 -4.80 7.10 11.79
C GLU A 375 -5.71 7.46 12.97
N SER A 376 -5.44 6.87 14.13
CA SER A 376 -6.19 7.14 15.37
C SER A 376 -5.99 8.57 15.86
N MET A 377 -4.74 9.05 15.88
CA MET A 377 -4.41 10.45 16.16
C MET A 377 -5.10 11.39 15.18
N ALA A 378 -5.15 11.06 13.89
CA ALA A 378 -5.85 11.85 12.88
C ALA A 378 -7.38 11.89 13.08
N MET A 379 -7.97 10.88 13.72
CA MET A 379 -9.38 10.90 14.17
C MET A 379 -9.57 11.59 15.53
N GLY A 380 -8.52 12.21 16.08
CA GLY A 380 -8.55 12.83 17.40
C GLY A 380 -8.67 11.83 18.55
N LYS A 381 -8.28 10.56 18.34
CA LYS A 381 -8.37 9.51 19.36
C LYS A 381 -7.04 9.40 20.12
N PRO A 382 -7.04 9.50 21.46
CA PRO A 382 -5.86 9.22 22.27
C PRO A 382 -5.36 7.79 22.07
N VAL A 383 -4.05 7.62 22.03
CA VAL A 383 -3.40 6.34 21.73
C VAL A 383 -2.42 5.97 22.83
N ILE A 384 -2.56 4.76 23.36
CA ILE A 384 -1.56 4.09 24.17
C ILE A 384 -0.58 3.34 23.26
N CYS A 385 0.72 3.59 23.41
CA CYS A 385 1.77 2.92 22.64
C CYS A 385 3.08 2.84 23.42
N TRP A 386 3.88 1.80 23.16
CA TRP A 386 5.26 1.75 23.63
C TRP A 386 6.18 2.57 22.74
N ILE A 387 6.91 3.50 23.36
CA ILE A 387 8.02 4.24 22.77
C ILE A 387 9.27 3.93 23.60
N SER A 388 10.32 3.40 22.95
CA SER A 388 11.60 3.14 23.61
C SER A 388 12.29 4.46 23.94
N ASP A 389 13.22 4.45 24.89
CA ASP A 389 13.97 5.68 25.23
C ASP A 389 14.79 6.17 24.02
N PHE A 390 15.38 5.24 23.25
CA PHE A 390 16.04 5.58 21.98
C PHE A 390 15.12 6.33 21.01
N MET A 391 13.88 5.87 20.81
CA MET A 391 12.96 6.56 19.90
C MET A 391 12.40 7.85 20.50
N LYS A 392 12.22 7.90 21.82
CA LYS A 392 11.79 9.12 22.51
C LYS A 392 12.76 10.28 22.24
N ASP A 393 14.06 10.02 22.21
CA ASP A 393 15.09 11.03 21.96
C ASP A 393 15.13 11.51 20.49
N HIS A 394 14.58 10.72 19.56
CA HIS A 394 14.56 11.05 18.12
C HIS A 394 13.20 11.53 17.62
N TYR A 395 12.13 11.38 18.41
CA TYR A 395 10.82 11.91 18.07
C TYR A 395 10.65 13.35 18.60
N PRO A 396 9.75 14.13 17.98
CA PRO A 396 9.39 15.43 18.51
C PRO A 396 8.86 15.32 19.94
N SER A 397 9.27 16.24 20.80
CA SER A 397 8.91 16.27 22.23
C SER A 397 7.40 16.34 22.48
N GLU A 398 6.65 16.84 21.50
CA GLU A 398 5.21 17.03 21.48
C GLU A 398 4.43 15.76 21.09
N LEU A 399 5.09 14.61 20.88
CA LEU A 399 4.46 13.34 20.52
C LEU A 399 3.36 12.97 21.54
N PRO A 400 2.06 13.02 21.17
CA PRO A 400 0.95 12.98 22.12
C PRO A 400 0.46 11.55 22.35
N LEU A 401 1.39 10.64 22.68
CA LEU A 401 1.09 9.25 22.99
C LEU A 401 1.12 9.01 24.50
N ILE A 402 0.17 8.21 24.97
CA ILE A 402 0.17 7.71 26.35
C ILE A 402 1.12 6.51 26.38
N ARG A 403 2.33 6.70 26.92
CA ARG A 403 3.37 5.67 26.92
C ARG A 403 3.00 4.50 27.84
N ALA A 404 2.95 3.29 27.28
CA ALA A 404 2.82 2.06 28.06
C ALA A 404 3.70 0.94 27.49
N ASN A 405 4.01 -0.05 28.30
CA ASN A 405 4.76 -1.23 27.92
C ASN A 405 4.10 -2.50 28.51
N PRO A 406 4.59 -3.71 28.17
CA PRO A 406 3.99 -4.95 28.65
C PRO A 406 3.94 -5.09 30.18
N ALA A 407 4.80 -4.39 30.92
CA ALA A 407 4.89 -4.47 32.38
C ALA A 407 3.89 -3.54 33.09
N ASN A 408 3.58 -2.37 32.52
CA ASN A 408 2.74 -1.36 33.18
C ASN A 408 1.39 -1.07 32.49
N ILE A 409 1.05 -1.78 31.42
CA ILE A 409 -0.17 -1.51 30.64
C ILE A 409 -1.45 -1.52 31.49
N THR A 410 -1.57 -2.39 32.50
CA THR A 410 -2.72 -2.42 33.41
C THR A 410 -2.86 -1.13 34.18
N GLU A 411 -1.77 -0.65 34.80
CA GLU A 411 -1.75 0.59 35.58
C GLU A 411 -2.05 1.81 34.70
N VAL A 412 -1.52 1.82 33.47
CA VAL A 412 -1.76 2.92 32.52
C VAL A 412 -3.23 2.97 32.10
N ILE A 413 -3.85 1.83 31.76
CA ILE A 413 -5.27 1.81 31.41
C ILE A 413 -6.12 2.23 32.62
N GLU A 414 -5.79 1.75 33.82
CA GLU A 414 -6.49 2.15 35.05
C GLU A 414 -6.41 3.66 35.28
N ASN A 415 -5.22 4.25 35.12
CA ASN A 415 -5.04 5.69 35.27
C ASN A 415 -5.86 6.48 34.24
N VAL A 416 -5.93 6.01 33.00
CA VAL A 416 -6.79 6.63 31.97
C VAL A 416 -8.28 6.53 32.34
N LEU A 417 -8.73 5.39 32.86
CA LEU A 417 -10.13 5.21 33.27
C LEU A 417 -10.52 6.11 34.45
N LYS A 418 -9.57 6.47 35.34
CA LYS A 418 -9.78 7.42 36.44
C LYS A 418 -9.78 8.88 36.00
N ASN A 419 -9.05 9.22 34.94
CA ASN A 419 -8.80 10.60 34.50
C ASN A 419 -9.24 10.79 33.03
N ARG A 420 -10.49 10.44 32.72
CA ARG A 420 -11.01 10.43 31.34
C ARG A 420 -11.14 11.84 30.73
N ASP A 421 -11.27 12.84 31.58
CA ASP A 421 -11.36 14.26 31.24
C ASP A 421 -10.13 14.79 30.50
N MET A 422 -8.97 14.15 30.64
CA MET A 422 -7.76 14.52 29.89
C MET A 422 -7.76 14.06 28.42
N LEU A 423 -8.61 13.10 28.06
CA LEU A 423 -8.58 12.44 26.75
C LEU A 423 -8.88 13.38 25.56
N PRO A 424 -9.87 14.29 25.61
CA PRO A 424 -10.13 15.22 24.52
C PRO A 424 -8.91 16.09 24.17
N GLU A 425 -8.17 16.57 25.18
CA GLU A 425 -6.97 17.39 24.96
C GLU A 425 -5.86 16.59 24.27
N ILE A 426 -5.60 15.36 24.72
CA ILE A 426 -4.63 14.45 24.09
C ILE A 426 -5.05 14.16 22.64
N GLY A 427 -6.34 13.95 22.41
CA GLY A 427 -6.90 13.75 21.07
C GLY A 427 -6.66 14.93 20.13
N GLN A 428 -6.88 16.17 20.61
CA GLN A 428 -6.61 17.39 19.84
C GLN A 428 -5.12 17.52 19.50
N LYS A 429 -4.23 17.26 20.47
CA LYS A 429 -2.78 17.22 20.21
C LYS A 429 -2.41 16.14 19.20
N GLY A 430 -3.03 14.96 19.30
CA GLY A 430 -2.91 13.87 18.33
C GLY A 430 -3.25 14.30 16.91
N ARG A 431 -4.42 14.93 16.73
CA ARG A 431 -4.83 15.45 15.43
C ARG A 431 -3.80 16.42 14.87
N LYS A 432 -3.36 17.38 15.70
CA LYS A 432 -2.36 18.37 15.28
C LYS A 432 -1.04 17.72 14.88
N TYR A 433 -0.58 16.73 15.66
CA TYR A 433 0.64 15.99 15.36
C TYR A 433 0.53 15.26 14.02
N ALA A 434 -0.59 14.58 13.74
CA ALA A 434 -0.82 13.93 12.46
C ALA A 434 -0.80 14.92 11.27
N GLU A 435 -1.43 16.10 11.43
CA GLU A 435 -1.44 17.15 10.40
C GLU A 435 -0.06 17.75 10.10
N VAL A 436 0.81 17.80 11.11
CA VAL A 436 2.17 18.34 10.98
C VAL A 436 3.12 17.31 10.38
N HIS A 437 3.10 16.08 10.88
CA HIS A 437 4.14 15.09 10.60
C HIS A 437 3.74 14.00 9.59
N HIS A 438 2.44 13.77 9.38
CA HIS A 438 1.94 12.61 8.63
C HIS A 438 1.01 12.98 7.46
N ASP A 439 0.95 14.25 7.08
CA ASP A 439 0.19 14.68 5.91
C ASP A 439 0.78 14.13 4.60
N MET A 440 -0.04 13.40 3.84
CA MET A 440 0.32 12.86 2.53
C MET A 440 0.84 13.91 1.57
N VAL A 441 0.21 15.08 1.48
CA VAL A 441 0.61 16.11 0.52
C VAL A 441 1.98 16.67 0.89
N LYS A 442 2.23 17.01 2.16
CA LYS A 442 3.55 17.49 2.61
C LYS A 442 4.66 16.46 2.42
N ASN A 443 4.44 15.21 2.84
CA ASN A 443 5.52 14.21 2.84
C ASN A 443 5.80 13.65 1.43
N SER A 444 4.79 13.52 0.57
CA SER A 444 5.01 13.13 -0.84
C SER A 444 5.85 14.16 -1.61
N LYS A 445 5.80 15.45 -1.25
CA LYS A 445 6.70 16.47 -1.82
C LYS A 445 8.17 16.19 -1.53
N LYS A 446 8.49 15.68 -0.34
CA LYS A 446 9.86 15.27 0.03
C LYS A 446 10.30 14.08 -0.83
N THR A 447 9.41 13.11 -1.01
CA THR A 447 9.69 11.96 -1.90
C THR A 447 9.88 12.39 -3.35
N LEU A 448 9.07 13.33 -3.85
CA LEU A 448 9.23 13.89 -5.19
C LEU A 448 10.58 14.56 -5.39
N ALA A 449 11.09 15.29 -4.38
CA ALA A 449 12.42 15.90 -4.43
C ALA A 449 13.54 14.85 -4.56
N VAL A 450 13.40 13.70 -3.90
CA VAL A 450 14.33 12.56 -4.08
C VAL A 450 14.30 12.08 -5.52
N TYR A 451 13.12 11.91 -6.12
CA TYR A 451 12.99 11.49 -7.51
C TYR A 451 13.57 12.50 -8.50
N GLN A 452 13.36 13.79 -8.25
CA GLN A 452 13.92 14.87 -9.07
C GLN A 452 15.46 14.85 -9.06
N SER A 453 16.07 14.61 -7.89
CA SER A 453 17.52 14.42 -7.78
C SER A 453 18.00 13.25 -8.64
N LEU A 454 17.37 12.09 -8.48
CA LEU A 454 17.70 10.86 -9.21
C LEU A 454 17.56 10.97 -10.73
N LEU A 455 16.63 11.81 -11.23
CA LEU A 455 16.40 12.01 -12.66
C LEU A 455 17.27 13.13 -13.25
N SER A 456 18.02 13.85 -12.42
CA SER A 456 18.95 14.90 -12.83
C SER A 456 20.41 14.46 -12.81
N GLU A 457 20.70 13.26 -12.29
CA GLU A 457 21.98 12.56 -12.36
C GLU A 457 22.20 11.95 -13.76
#